data_AF-A0AAD4DI72-F1
#
_entry.id   AF-A0AAD4DI72-F1
#
_cell.length_a   1.000
_cell.length_b   1.000
_cell.length_c   1.000
_cell.angle_alpha   90.00
_cell.angle_beta   90.00
_cell.angle_gamma   90.00
#
_symmetry.space_group_name_H-M   'P 1'
#
loop_
_entity.id
_entity.type
_entity.pdbx_description
1 polymer ?
#
loop_
_entity_poly.entity_id
_entity_poly.type
_entity_poly.pdbx_seq_one_letter_code
_entity_poly.pdbx_strand_id
1 'polypeptide(L)'
;MESPDKSCETSPRSSVSDMSNIVNNYHDVVTESPDKSFETSSRSSLSDMSNISSNYHDVVTDRNMEFIWWIANRLTSYDEEMHKEILEDFFTDDAKYIHPALTIEGKYNIRKVFRVWISLNKDEPEVTNIVYDGHTAIISLIQNLRPRLFPLVHLQVPATTTLHFRDSPEGPMIYSHQDSWTLEGIVQSVPLLGWWYDHVVRNILGSMLTSAGGFLHTANQTTGYLQFRAEEVQKLSNDIIEKSSNDIQQRSREMTTKAQNLVDQAKTTVEKRVATAREEVDRMRQMMRPGGYYGGALSTKAITGTD
;
A
#
# COMPACT_ATOMS: atom_id res chain seq x y z
N MET A 1 43.48 -3.43 44.04
CA MET A 1 44.04 -4.18 42.90
C MET A 1 42.86 -4.71 42.13
N GLU A 2 42.15 -3.81 41.45
CA GLU A 2 42.36 -3.40 40.04
C GLU A 2 41.58 -4.31 39.09
N SER A 3 40.40 -3.79 38.73
CA SER A 3 39.70 -4.09 37.48
C SER A 3 40.50 -3.49 36.32
N PRO A 4 40.53 -4.12 35.13
CA PRO A 4 39.85 -3.57 33.94
C PRO A 4 39.35 -4.70 32.99
N ASP A 5 38.61 -4.53 31.90
CA ASP A 5 37.96 -3.40 31.25
C ASP A 5 36.83 -3.95 30.35
N LYS A 6 35.77 -3.16 30.20
CA LYS A 6 34.72 -3.33 29.20
C LYS A 6 35.15 -2.68 27.89
N SER A 7 35.07 -3.40 26.77
CA SER A 7 35.09 -2.80 25.44
C SER A 7 33.74 -3.01 24.73
N CYS A 8 33.03 -1.89 24.55
CA CYS A 8 31.98 -1.71 23.55
C CYS A 8 32.62 -1.61 22.17
N GLU A 9 32.20 -2.44 21.21
CA GLU A 9 32.39 -2.16 19.79
C GLU A 9 31.05 -1.80 19.17
N THR A 10 30.96 -0.54 18.77
CA THR A 10 29.94 0.04 17.89
C THR A 10 30.31 -0.24 16.44
N SER A 11 29.48 -0.99 15.71
CA SER A 11 29.57 -1.09 14.25
C SER A 11 28.90 0.11 13.56
N PRO A 12 29.47 0.62 12.46
CA PRO A 12 28.91 1.75 11.73
C PRO A 12 27.76 1.32 10.81
N ARG A 13 26.68 2.10 10.82
CA ARG A 13 25.64 2.14 9.78
C ARG A 13 26.28 2.66 8.48
N SER A 14 26.35 1.82 7.45
CA SER A 14 26.55 2.28 6.07
C SER A 14 25.19 2.70 5.49
N SER A 15 25.16 3.90 4.96
CA SER A 15 24.04 4.56 4.28
C SER A 15 23.80 3.93 2.91
N VAL A 16 22.58 3.44 2.68
CA VAL A 16 22.05 3.07 1.36
C VAL A 16 21.50 4.32 0.71
N SER A 17 22.29 4.93 -0.17
CA SER A 17 21.85 6.00 -1.06
C SER A 17 22.91 6.12 -2.15
N ASP A 18 22.77 5.33 -3.23
CA ASP A 18 23.35 5.57 -4.56
C ASP A 18 23.10 4.37 -5.49
N MET A 19 21.84 4.07 -5.86
CA MET A 19 21.54 3.14 -6.99
C MET A 19 20.25 3.46 -7.76
N SER A 20 19.71 4.69 -7.67
CA SER A 20 18.49 5.08 -8.40
C SER A 20 18.71 5.49 -9.87
N ASN A 21 19.88 5.24 -10.46
CA ASN A 21 20.23 5.74 -11.81
C ASN A 21 20.28 4.67 -12.92
N ILE A 22 19.89 3.42 -12.65
CA ILE A 22 20.02 2.32 -13.65
C ILE A 22 18.76 2.17 -14.54
N VAL A 23 17.63 2.83 -14.22
CA VAL A 23 16.33 2.56 -14.88
C VAL A 23 16.04 3.42 -16.13
N ASN A 24 16.81 4.48 -16.43
CA ASN A 24 16.43 5.45 -17.48
C ASN A 24 17.27 5.37 -18.76
N ASN A 25 17.33 4.24 -19.47
CA ASN A 25 17.98 4.21 -20.80
C ASN A 25 17.40 3.18 -21.79
N TYR A 26 16.07 3.10 -21.90
CA TYR A 26 15.38 2.27 -22.91
C TYR A 26 14.46 3.03 -23.88
N HIS A 27 14.56 4.36 -23.97
CA HIS A 27 13.87 5.13 -25.01
C HIS A 27 14.86 5.97 -25.82
N ASP A 28 15.20 5.50 -27.02
CA ASP A 28 15.30 6.31 -28.25
C ASP A 28 15.95 5.50 -29.38
N VAL A 29 15.13 4.80 -30.18
CA VAL A 29 15.44 4.56 -31.59
C VAL A 29 14.14 4.62 -32.38
N VAL A 30 14.24 5.23 -33.57
CA VAL A 30 13.26 5.33 -34.66
C VAL A 30 12.55 6.70 -34.75
N THR A 31 13.13 7.58 -35.57
CA THR A 31 12.38 8.31 -36.59
C THR A 31 13.19 8.37 -37.88
N GLU A 32 12.65 7.75 -38.92
CA GLU A 32 13.10 7.85 -40.30
C GLU A 32 12.80 9.24 -40.88
N SER A 33 13.67 9.74 -41.78
CA SER A 33 13.22 10.33 -43.05
C SER A 33 14.36 10.54 -44.05
N PRO A 34 14.04 10.64 -45.36
CA PRO A 34 14.91 10.22 -46.45
C PRO A 34 15.54 11.38 -47.25
N ASP A 35 16.34 10.97 -48.24
CA ASP A 35 16.84 11.72 -49.40
C ASP A 35 17.95 12.75 -49.19
N LYS A 36 19.16 12.37 -49.62
CA LYS A 36 19.86 13.11 -50.69
C LYS A 36 20.91 12.27 -51.42
N SER A 37 20.90 12.51 -52.72
CA SER A 37 21.51 11.83 -53.85
C SER A 37 23.01 12.00 -54.03
N PHE A 38 23.60 10.97 -54.67
CA PHE A 38 24.71 10.98 -55.64
C PHE A 38 26.06 11.59 -55.22
N GLU A 39 27.06 10.72 -55.03
CA GLU A 39 28.30 10.77 -55.81
C GLU A 39 29.02 9.41 -55.86
N THR A 40 29.66 9.17 -57.00
CA THR A 40 30.23 7.92 -57.48
C THR A 40 31.66 7.67 -57.01
N SER A 41 32.01 6.38 -56.98
CA SER A 41 33.36 5.80 -57.13
C SER A 41 34.29 5.83 -55.91
N SER A 42 34.53 4.65 -55.32
CA SER A 42 35.82 3.95 -55.45
C SER A 42 35.79 2.59 -54.76
N ARG A 43 36.28 1.58 -55.49
CA ARG A 43 36.63 0.24 -54.99
C ARG A 43 37.74 0.36 -53.94
N SER A 44 37.47 -0.05 -52.71
CA SER A 44 38.51 -0.42 -51.73
C SER A 44 37.98 -1.50 -50.78
N SER A 45 38.60 -2.68 -50.89
CA SER A 45 38.81 -3.69 -49.82
C SER A 45 37.71 -3.91 -48.77
N LEU A 46 36.82 -4.85 -49.09
CA LEU A 46 36.01 -5.60 -48.13
C LEU A 46 36.91 -6.57 -47.33
N SER A 47 37.49 -6.10 -46.23
CA SER A 47 38.08 -7.01 -45.22
C SER A 47 38.13 -6.47 -43.78
N ASP A 48 37.83 -5.19 -43.53
CA ASP A 48 38.07 -4.58 -42.20
C ASP A 48 36.81 -4.25 -41.37
N MET A 49 35.61 -4.67 -41.78
CA MET A 49 34.38 -4.37 -41.02
C MET A 49 33.92 -5.47 -40.04
N SER A 50 34.63 -6.59 -39.91
CA SER A 50 34.23 -7.68 -38.99
C SER A 50 34.67 -7.49 -37.53
N ASN A 51 35.51 -6.50 -37.20
CA ASN A 51 36.04 -6.31 -35.84
C ASN A 51 35.28 -5.28 -34.97
N ILE A 52 34.33 -4.53 -35.52
CA ILE A 52 33.54 -3.57 -34.73
C ILE A 52 32.33 -4.25 -34.07
N SER A 53 31.84 -5.36 -34.63
CA SER A 53 30.65 -6.06 -34.14
C SER A 53 30.92 -6.95 -32.91
N SER A 54 32.14 -7.43 -32.69
CA SER A 54 32.41 -8.31 -31.53
C SER A 54 32.47 -7.53 -30.21
N ASN A 55 33.04 -6.32 -30.23
CA ASN A 55 33.18 -5.52 -29.01
C ASN A 55 31.86 -5.00 -28.43
N TYR A 56 30.83 -4.79 -29.26
CA TYR A 56 29.51 -4.38 -28.76
C TYR A 56 28.73 -5.53 -28.13
N HIS A 57 28.90 -6.75 -28.63
CA HIS A 57 28.24 -7.93 -28.09
C HIS A 57 28.75 -8.26 -26.69
N ASP A 58 30.06 -8.12 -26.46
CA ASP A 58 30.67 -8.41 -25.15
C ASP A 58 30.19 -7.42 -24.07
N VAL A 59 30.16 -6.11 -24.37
CA VAL A 59 29.75 -5.08 -23.37
C VAL A 59 28.28 -5.19 -22.97
N VAL A 60 27.39 -5.55 -23.89
CA VAL A 60 25.97 -5.75 -23.58
C VAL A 60 25.77 -7.02 -22.76
N THR A 61 26.53 -8.08 -23.06
CA THR A 61 26.47 -9.35 -22.33
C THR A 61 26.94 -9.17 -20.88
N ASP A 62 28.01 -8.41 -20.65
CA ASP A 62 28.55 -8.17 -19.30
C ASP A 62 27.54 -7.44 -18.39
N ARG A 63 26.90 -6.38 -18.88
CA ARG A 63 25.89 -5.64 -18.09
C ARG A 63 24.66 -6.50 -17.78
N ASN A 64 24.25 -7.32 -18.74
CA ASN A 64 23.14 -8.25 -18.54
C ASN A 64 23.51 -9.29 -17.47
N MET A 65 24.74 -9.80 -17.49
CA MET A 65 25.21 -10.74 -16.48
C MET A 65 25.28 -10.14 -15.07
N GLU A 66 25.74 -8.89 -14.92
CA GLU A 66 25.72 -8.19 -13.62
C GLU A 66 24.30 -8.05 -13.07
N PHE A 67 23.35 -7.73 -13.95
CA PHE A 67 21.93 -7.62 -13.59
C PHE A 67 21.34 -8.98 -13.15
N ILE A 68 21.60 -10.06 -13.89
CA ILE A 68 21.11 -11.39 -13.51
C ILE A 68 21.77 -11.87 -12.22
N TRP A 69 23.05 -11.58 -12.02
CA TRP A 69 23.74 -11.86 -10.76
C TRP A 69 23.08 -11.14 -9.58
N TRP A 70 22.72 -9.87 -9.76
CA TRP A 70 22.00 -9.09 -8.77
C TRP A 70 20.61 -9.67 -8.47
N ILE A 71 19.86 -10.08 -9.50
CA ILE A 71 18.56 -10.78 -9.33
C ILE A 71 18.74 -12.06 -8.53
N ALA A 72 19.72 -12.89 -8.90
CA ALA A 72 19.96 -14.18 -8.26
C ALA A 72 20.26 -14.01 -6.76
N ASN A 73 21.17 -13.10 -6.39
CA ASN A 73 21.49 -12.86 -4.99
C ASN A 73 20.31 -12.33 -4.18
N ARG A 74 19.46 -11.48 -4.79
CA ARG A 74 18.24 -10.99 -4.15
C ARG A 74 17.19 -12.08 -3.96
N LEU A 75 17.05 -12.99 -4.91
CA LEU A 75 16.14 -14.14 -4.83
C LEU A 75 16.61 -15.20 -3.81
N THR A 76 17.91 -15.27 -3.53
CA THR A 76 18.46 -16.20 -2.53
C THR A 76 18.62 -15.57 -1.14
N SER A 77 18.47 -14.26 -0.99
CA SER A 77 18.59 -13.58 0.30
C SER A 77 17.45 -13.96 1.25
N TYR A 78 17.70 -13.94 2.56
CA TYR A 78 16.66 -14.12 3.58
C TYR A 78 16.03 -12.79 4.03
N ASP A 79 16.37 -11.69 3.37
CA ASP A 79 15.74 -10.39 3.58
C ASP A 79 14.34 -10.32 2.92
N GLU A 80 13.30 -10.16 3.75
CA GLU A 80 11.92 -10.09 3.28
C GLU A 80 11.65 -8.81 2.45
N GLU A 81 12.34 -7.71 2.74
CA GLU A 81 12.18 -6.46 1.99
C GLU A 81 12.77 -6.59 0.58
N MET A 82 13.94 -7.22 0.46
CA MET A 82 14.57 -7.49 -0.84
C MET A 82 13.70 -8.43 -1.70
N HIS A 83 13.10 -9.45 -1.09
CA HIS A 83 12.14 -10.32 -1.79
C HIS A 83 10.88 -9.59 -2.23
N LYS A 84 10.38 -8.67 -1.41
CA LYS A 84 9.23 -7.86 -1.80
C LYS A 84 9.58 -6.98 -3.01
N GLU A 85 10.70 -6.28 -2.95
CA GLU A 85 11.18 -5.39 -4.02
C GLU A 85 11.34 -6.17 -5.34
N ILE A 86 12.06 -7.29 -5.31
CA ILE A 86 12.30 -8.06 -6.55
C ILE A 86 11.03 -8.66 -7.14
N LEU A 87 10.10 -9.11 -6.30
CA LEU A 87 8.83 -9.62 -6.78
C LEU A 87 7.99 -8.49 -7.38
N GLU A 88 7.90 -7.32 -6.75
CA GLU A 88 7.08 -6.23 -7.29
C GLU A 88 7.62 -5.67 -8.60
N ASP A 89 8.94 -5.47 -8.68
CA ASP A 89 9.58 -4.73 -9.76
C ASP A 89 9.97 -5.62 -10.95
N PHE A 90 10.24 -6.91 -10.72
CA PHE A 90 10.79 -7.80 -11.75
C PHE A 90 9.93 -9.02 -12.06
N PHE A 91 8.85 -9.29 -11.32
CA PHE A 91 7.94 -10.40 -11.64
C PHE A 91 6.65 -9.87 -12.26
N THR A 92 6.10 -10.66 -13.18
CA THR A 92 4.79 -10.36 -13.75
C THR A 92 3.68 -10.71 -12.76
N ASP A 93 2.52 -10.06 -12.87
CA ASP A 93 1.38 -10.32 -11.98
C ASP A 93 0.90 -11.78 -12.02
N ASP A 94 1.04 -12.42 -13.19
CA ASP A 94 0.71 -13.82 -13.49
C ASP A 94 1.91 -14.77 -13.36
N ALA A 95 3.01 -14.34 -12.73
CA ALA A 95 4.21 -15.15 -12.65
C ALA A 95 3.98 -16.51 -11.98
N LYS A 96 4.62 -17.55 -12.48
CA LYS A 96 4.50 -18.93 -12.00
C LYS A 96 5.77 -19.37 -11.27
N TYR A 97 5.61 -19.85 -10.06
CA TYR A 97 6.66 -20.53 -9.30
C TYR A 97 6.41 -22.03 -9.31
N ILE A 98 7.34 -22.78 -9.89
CA ILE A 98 7.28 -24.23 -10.07
C ILE A 98 8.41 -24.83 -9.24
N HIS A 99 8.07 -25.60 -8.23
CA HIS A 99 9.00 -26.32 -7.37
C HIS A 99 8.60 -27.80 -7.36
N PRO A 100 9.51 -28.77 -7.12
CA PRO A 100 9.16 -30.19 -7.23
C PRO A 100 7.98 -30.63 -6.34
N ALA A 101 7.75 -29.91 -5.24
CA ALA A 101 6.65 -30.19 -4.30
C ALA A 101 5.40 -29.34 -4.51
N LEU A 102 5.44 -28.25 -5.30
CA LEU A 102 4.32 -27.32 -5.41
C LEU A 102 4.39 -26.47 -6.69
N THR A 103 3.24 -26.03 -7.17
CA THR A 103 3.14 -25.05 -8.24
C THR A 103 2.19 -23.95 -7.81
N ILE A 104 2.64 -22.70 -7.90
CA ILE A 104 1.93 -21.53 -7.41
C ILE A 104 1.99 -20.43 -8.47
N GLU A 105 0.93 -19.63 -8.55
CA GLU A 105 0.79 -18.53 -9.49
C GLU A 105 0.51 -17.21 -8.74
N GLY A 106 1.10 -16.13 -9.26
CA GLY A 106 0.96 -14.76 -8.81
C GLY A 106 1.96 -14.33 -7.74
N LYS A 107 2.50 -13.10 -7.88
CA LYS A 107 3.53 -12.51 -7.00
C LYS A 107 3.23 -12.67 -5.50
N TYR A 108 1.98 -12.39 -5.13
CA TYR A 108 1.53 -12.47 -3.74
C TYR A 108 1.67 -13.87 -3.14
N ASN A 109 1.36 -14.92 -3.91
CA ASN A 109 1.46 -16.28 -3.43
C ASN A 109 2.92 -16.77 -3.44
N ILE A 110 3.71 -16.38 -4.46
CA ILE A 110 5.15 -16.66 -4.51
C ILE A 110 5.85 -16.10 -3.26
N ARG A 111 5.54 -14.85 -2.88
CA ARG A 111 6.08 -14.23 -1.67
C ARG A 111 5.81 -15.05 -0.40
N LYS A 112 4.64 -15.66 -0.28
CA LYS A 112 4.31 -16.53 0.87
C LYS A 112 5.20 -17.76 0.92
N VAL A 113 5.53 -18.34 -0.23
CA VAL A 113 6.43 -19.50 -0.32
C VAL A 113 7.83 -19.12 0.17
N PHE A 114 8.40 -18.02 -0.31
CA PHE A 114 9.71 -17.56 0.15
C PHE A 114 9.72 -17.28 1.64
N ARG A 115 8.68 -16.64 2.18
CA ARG A 115 8.57 -16.40 3.62
C ARG A 115 8.58 -17.70 4.43
N VAL A 116 7.87 -18.72 3.96
CA VAL A 116 7.88 -20.04 4.60
C VAL A 116 9.27 -20.66 4.51
N TRP A 117 9.90 -20.62 3.33
CA TRP A 117 11.22 -21.19 3.11
C TRP A 117 12.28 -20.58 4.03
N ILE A 118 12.31 -19.24 4.13
CA ILE A 118 13.18 -18.47 5.04
C ILE A 118 12.89 -18.79 6.52
N SER A 119 11.62 -19.00 6.87
CA SER A 119 11.23 -19.32 8.25
C SER A 119 11.67 -20.74 8.65
N LEU A 120 11.76 -21.65 7.69
CA LEU A 120 12.13 -23.04 7.93
C LEU A 120 13.64 -23.23 8.02
N ASN A 121 14.41 -22.50 7.23
CA ASN A 121 15.85 -22.66 7.13
C ASN A 121 16.61 -21.53 7.85
N LYS A 122 17.83 -21.82 8.30
CA LYS A 122 18.68 -20.85 8.99
C LYS A 122 19.65 -20.14 8.05
N ASP A 123 20.19 -20.87 7.07
CA ASP A 123 21.31 -20.40 6.26
C ASP A 123 20.86 -20.15 4.82
N GLU A 124 21.33 -19.05 4.23
CA GLU A 124 20.98 -18.66 2.86
C GLU A 124 21.57 -19.65 1.84
N PRO A 125 20.92 -19.85 0.67
CA PRO A 125 21.50 -20.59 -0.44
C PRO A 125 22.70 -19.85 -1.03
N GLU A 126 23.68 -20.60 -1.53
CA GLU A 126 24.88 -20.05 -2.16
C GLU A 126 24.79 -20.18 -3.68
N VAL A 127 24.87 -19.05 -4.39
CA VAL A 127 24.90 -19.04 -5.87
C VAL A 127 26.29 -19.45 -6.34
N THR A 128 26.38 -20.52 -7.13
CA THR A 128 27.66 -21.07 -7.59
C THR A 128 27.96 -20.73 -9.04
N ASN A 129 26.93 -20.69 -9.89
CA ASN A 129 27.09 -20.38 -11.29
C ASN A 129 25.80 -19.79 -11.88
N ILE A 130 25.95 -18.90 -12.86
CA ILE A 130 24.84 -18.32 -13.61
C ILE A 130 25.17 -18.41 -15.09
N VAL A 131 24.19 -18.86 -15.88
CA VAL A 131 24.21 -18.82 -17.34
C VAL A 131 22.97 -18.06 -17.80
N TYR A 132 23.13 -17.13 -18.74
CA TYR A 132 22.02 -16.33 -19.28
C TYR A 132 22.14 -16.21 -20.80
N ASP A 133 21.04 -16.41 -21.51
CA ASP A 133 20.98 -16.35 -22.97
C ASP A 133 20.16 -15.16 -23.53
N GLY A 134 19.76 -14.23 -22.67
CA GLY A 134 18.90 -13.10 -23.02
C GLY A 134 17.41 -13.32 -22.73
N HIS A 135 16.96 -14.56 -22.55
CA HIS A 135 15.55 -14.89 -22.29
C HIS A 135 15.37 -15.85 -21.11
N THR A 136 16.39 -16.65 -20.81
CA THR A 136 16.39 -17.64 -19.76
C THR A 136 17.68 -17.51 -18.95
N ALA A 137 17.55 -17.39 -17.64
CA ALA A 137 18.68 -17.50 -16.71
C ALA A 137 18.62 -18.85 -16.02
N ILE A 138 19.73 -19.58 -16.04
CA ILE A 138 19.94 -20.81 -15.29
C ILE A 138 20.92 -20.50 -14.16
N ILE A 139 20.42 -20.58 -12.93
CA ILE A 139 21.16 -20.29 -11.70
C ILE A 139 21.42 -21.62 -11.01
N SER A 140 22.69 -22.02 -10.97
CA SER A 140 23.15 -23.14 -10.15
C SER A 140 23.43 -22.64 -8.75
N LEU A 141 22.90 -23.32 -7.74
CA LEU A 141 23.04 -22.93 -6.35
C LEU A 141 23.13 -24.15 -5.43
N ILE A 142 23.67 -23.92 -4.24
CA ILE A 142 23.69 -24.90 -3.14
C ILE A 142 22.67 -24.45 -2.11
N GLN A 143 21.60 -25.23 -1.93
CA GLN A 143 20.61 -25.01 -0.88
C GLN A 143 21.17 -25.51 0.46
N ASN A 144 21.43 -24.60 1.39
CA ASN A 144 21.86 -24.91 2.75
C ASN A 144 20.64 -25.21 3.64
N LEU A 145 20.12 -26.44 3.57
CA LEU A 145 18.99 -26.85 4.38
C LEU A 145 19.44 -27.08 5.83
N ARG A 146 19.21 -26.06 6.66
CA ARG A 146 19.37 -26.14 8.12
C ARG A 146 18.04 -25.80 8.79
N PRO A 147 17.15 -26.79 9.02
CA PRO A 147 15.87 -26.56 9.64
C PRO A 147 16.01 -25.91 11.02
N ARG A 148 15.31 -24.81 11.29
CA ARG A 148 15.39 -24.09 12.58
C ARG A 148 14.95 -24.94 13.77
N LEU A 149 14.02 -25.88 13.55
CA LEU A 149 13.54 -26.82 14.59
C LEU A 149 14.56 -27.92 14.91
N PHE A 150 15.51 -28.19 14.01
CA PHE A 150 16.49 -29.28 14.15
C PHE A 150 17.90 -28.77 13.79
N PRO A 151 18.54 -27.98 14.68
CA PRO A 151 19.80 -27.29 14.36
C PRO A 151 21.00 -28.23 14.10
N LEU A 152 20.89 -29.51 14.48
CA LEU A 152 21.90 -30.54 14.22
C LEU A 152 21.87 -31.06 12.78
N VAL A 153 20.78 -30.83 12.04
CA VAL A 153 20.65 -31.25 10.64
C VAL A 153 21.15 -30.11 9.76
N HIS A 154 22.20 -30.39 8.98
CA HIS A 154 22.73 -29.47 7.98
C HIS A 154 22.97 -30.26 6.69
N LEU A 155 22.20 -29.93 5.66
CA LEU A 155 22.23 -30.61 4.37
C LEU A 155 22.55 -29.59 3.30
N GLN A 156 23.47 -29.93 2.41
CA GLN A 156 23.78 -29.12 1.23
C GLN A 156 23.19 -29.84 0.03
N VAL A 157 22.17 -29.23 -0.59
CA VAL A 157 21.46 -29.83 -1.73
C VAL A 157 21.76 -29.00 -2.98
N PRO A 158 22.46 -29.57 -3.97
CA PRO A 158 22.61 -28.93 -5.27
C PRO A 158 21.25 -28.76 -5.94
N ALA A 159 20.95 -27.54 -6.34
CA ALA A 159 19.72 -27.18 -7.01
C ALA A 159 19.98 -26.23 -8.18
N THR A 160 19.05 -26.23 -9.12
CA THR A 160 19.07 -25.36 -10.29
C THR A 160 17.76 -24.61 -10.36
N THR A 161 17.86 -23.28 -10.36
CA THR A 161 16.75 -22.36 -10.55
C THR A 161 16.79 -21.84 -11.98
N THR A 162 15.69 -22.00 -12.71
CA THR A 162 15.52 -21.50 -14.08
C THR A 162 14.52 -20.36 -14.07
N LEU A 163 14.96 -19.18 -14.49
CA LEU A 163 14.11 -17.99 -14.63
C LEU A 163 13.85 -17.76 -16.12
N HIS A 164 12.58 -17.63 -16.49
CA HIS A 164 12.19 -17.21 -17.83
C HIS A 164 11.68 -15.78 -17.82
N PHE A 165 12.23 -14.99 -18.73
CA PHE A 165 11.94 -13.58 -18.91
C PHE A 165 11.03 -13.39 -20.11
N ARG A 166 10.16 -12.39 -20.04
CA ARG A 166 9.40 -11.87 -21.17
C ARG A 166 9.49 -10.36 -21.18
N ASP A 167 9.43 -9.78 -22.38
CA ASP A 167 9.45 -8.33 -22.52
C ASP A 167 8.14 -7.71 -21.98
N SER A 168 8.31 -6.63 -21.23
CA SER A 168 7.25 -5.76 -20.71
C SER A 168 7.57 -4.32 -21.10
N PRO A 169 6.60 -3.39 -21.13
CA PRO A 169 6.88 -1.96 -21.37
C PRO A 169 7.92 -1.36 -20.40
N GLU A 170 8.07 -1.94 -19.20
CA GLU A 170 9.01 -1.50 -18.17
C GLU A 170 10.38 -2.20 -18.27
N GLY A 171 10.53 -3.20 -19.14
CA GLY A 171 11.74 -4.00 -19.30
C GLY A 171 11.49 -5.52 -19.21
N PRO A 172 12.55 -6.34 -19.19
CA PRO A 172 12.43 -7.79 -19.07
C PRO A 172 11.89 -8.18 -17.68
N MET A 173 10.78 -8.90 -17.64
CA MET A 173 10.14 -9.37 -16.41
C MET A 173 10.10 -10.90 -16.34
N ILE A 174 10.27 -11.43 -15.14
CA ILE A 174 10.21 -12.86 -14.83
C ILE A 174 8.73 -13.29 -14.79
N TYR A 175 8.35 -14.19 -15.70
CA TYR A 175 7.01 -14.79 -15.72
C TYR A 175 7.01 -16.26 -15.26
N SER A 176 8.18 -16.91 -15.21
CA SER A 176 8.31 -18.28 -14.71
C SER A 176 9.62 -18.45 -13.95
N HIS A 177 9.50 -18.99 -12.74
CA HIS A 177 10.59 -19.36 -11.85
C HIS A 177 10.45 -20.86 -11.57
N GLN A 178 11.41 -21.67 -12.00
CA GLN A 178 11.38 -23.12 -11.86
C GLN A 178 12.57 -23.60 -11.03
N ASP A 179 12.30 -24.24 -9.91
CA ASP A 179 13.30 -24.91 -9.11
C ASP A 179 13.33 -26.39 -9.44
N SER A 180 14.54 -26.89 -9.67
CA SER A 180 14.81 -28.32 -9.82
C SER A 180 15.85 -28.72 -8.79
N TRP A 181 15.48 -29.68 -7.93
CA TRP A 181 16.40 -30.27 -6.99
C TRP A 181 16.82 -31.62 -7.53
N THR A 182 18.12 -31.90 -7.50
CA THR A 182 18.60 -33.22 -7.89
C THR A 182 18.17 -34.23 -6.82
N LEU A 183 17.34 -35.21 -7.21
CA LEU A 183 16.92 -36.28 -6.29
C LEU A 183 18.16 -37.01 -5.73
N GLU A 184 19.19 -37.18 -6.56
CA GLU A 184 20.50 -37.69 -6.15
C GLU A 184 21.12 -36.85 -5.03
N GLY A 185 21.09 -35.51 -5.15
CA GLY A 185 21.57 -34.60 -4.11
C GLY A 185 20.80 -34.71 -2.80
N ILE A 186 19.48 -34.91 -2.84
CA ILE A 186 18.64 -35.15 -1.64
C ILE A 186 18.95 -36.53 -1.04
N VAL A 187 19.08 -37.57 -1.87
CA VAL A 187 19.31 -38.95 -1.42
C VAL A 187 20.70 -39.13 -0.84
N GLN A 188 21.72 -38.52 -1.42
CA GLN A 188 23.09 -38.56 -0.91
C GLN A 188 23.26 -37.76 0.39
N SER A 189 22.49 -36.68 0.57
CA SER A 189 22.64 -35.83 1.75
C SER A 189 21.93 -36.37 2.99
N VAL A 190 20.98 -37.31 2.88
CA VAL A 190 20.13 -37.71 4.02
C VAL A 190 20.05 -39.24 4.20
N PRO A 191 20.84 -39.86 5.11
CA PRO A 191 20.64 -41.26 5.51
C PRO A 191 19.31 -41.50 6.29
N LEU A 192 18.54 -40.43 6.58
CA LEU A 192 17.29 -40.41 7.36
C LEU A 192 16.09 -39.87 6.57
N LEU A 193 16.10 -40.00 5.25
CA LEU A 193 15.09 -39.43 4.32
C LEU A 193 13.64 -39.72 4.72
N GLY A 194 13.36 -40.94 5.20
CA GLY A 194 12.05 -41.32 5.70
C GLY A 194 11.62 -40.48 6.92
N TRP A 195 12.53 -40.26 7.87
CA TRP A 195 12.24 -39.45 9.05
C TRP A 195 11.95 -37.99 8.68
N TRP A 196 12.76 -37.38 7.80
CA TRP A 196 12.58 -35.98 7.40
C TRP A 196 11.26 -35.77 6.64
N TYR A 197 10.94 -36.65 5.68
CA TYR A 197 9.67 -36.57 4.95
C TYR A 197 8.47 -36.71 5.91
N ASP A 198 8.49 -37.70 6.79
CA ASP A 198 7.40 -37.96 7.73
C ASP A 198 7.24 -36.90 8.81
N HIS A 199 8.33 -36.23 9.24
CA HIS A 199 8.29 -35.28 10.36
C HIS A 199 8.36 -33.81 9.96
N VAL A 200 8.92 -33.48 8.80
CA VAL A 200 9.09 -32.09 8.37
C VAL A 200 8.09 -31.77 7.28
N VAL A 201 8.15 -32.45 6.14
CA VAL A 201 7.23 -32.21 5.02
C VAL A 201 5.79 -32.44 5.46
N ARG A 202 5.49 -33.59 6.05
CA ARG A 202 4.12 -33.92 6.47
C ARG A 202 3.58 -32.97 7.54
N ASN A 203 4.39 -32.57 8.51
CA ASN A 203 3.96 -31.67 9.58
C ASN A 203 3.80 -30.23 9.10
N ILE A 204 4.67 -29.74 8.23
CA ILE A 204 4.56 -28.40 7.65
C ILE A 204 3.38 -28.36 6.67
N LEU A 205 3.28 -29.34 5.77
CA LEU A 205 2.19 -29.41 4.80
C LEU A 205 0.84 -29.62 5.52
N GLY A 206 0.81 -30.44 6.57
CA GLY A 206 -0.34 -30.61 7.45
C GLY A 206 -0.69 -29.32 8.20
N SER A 207 0.30 -28.60 8.73
CA SER A 207 0.09 -27.31 9.40
C SER A 207 -0.36 -26.24 8.43
N MET A 208 0.13 -26.23 7.19
CA MET A 208 -0.28 -25.32 6.12
C MET A 208 -1.69 -25.62 5.65
N LEU A 209 -2.04 -26.89 5.42
CA LEU A 209 -3.39 -27.31 5.07
C LEU A 209 -4.37 -27.00 6.20
N THR A 210 -3.98 -27.24 7.45
CA THR A 210 -4.81 -26.93 8.63
C THR A 210 -4.93 -25.41 8.83
N SER A 211 -3.86 -24.64 8.61
CA SER A 211 -3.89 -23.18 8.69
C SER A 211 -4.68 -22.57 7.54
N ALA A 212 -4.59 -23.11 6.32
CA ALA A 212 -5.41 -22.70 5.18
C ALA A 212 -6.89 -23.04 5.41
N GLY A 213 -7.18 -24.21 5.98
CA GLY A 213 -8.53 -24.58 6.43
C GLY A 213 -9.04 -23.68 7.55
N GLY A 214 -8.17 -23.31 8.50
CA GLY A 214 -8.46 -22.36 9.59
C GLY A 214 -8.68 -20.94 9.07
N PHE A 215 -7.91 -20.48 8.09
CA PHE A 215 -8.11 -19.20 7.41
C PHE A 215 -9.37 -19.19 6.57
N LEU A 216 -9.71 -20.28 5.86
CA LEU A 216 -10.96 -20.40 5.11
C LEU A 216 -12.17 -20.44 6.06
N HIS A 217 -12.07 -21.18 7.17
CA HIS A 217 -13.13 -21.24 8.18
C HIS A 217 -13.28 -19.91 8.93
N THR A 218 -12.17 -19.25 9.28
CA THR A 218 -12.16 -17.94 9.94
C THR A 218 -12.61 -16.86 8.97
N ALA A 219 -12.22 -16.89 7.69
CA ALA A 219 -12.72 -15.96 6.69
C ALA A 219 -14.23 -16.15 6.50
N ASN A 220 -14.72 -17.40 6.42
CA ASN A 220 -16.15 -17.66 6.27
C ASN A 220 -16.96 -17.28 7.53
N GLN A 221 -16.43 -17.53 8.73
CA GLN A 221 -17.03 -17.07 9.99
C GLN A 221 -16.91 -15.56 10.18
N THR A 222 -15.83 -14.92 9.73
CA THR A 222 -15.62 -13.47 9.81
C THR A 222 -16.47 -12.76 8.78
N THR A 223 -16.73 -13.34 7.61
CA THR A 223 -17.75 -12.85 6.67
C THR A 223 -19.14 -12.92 7.31
N GLY A 224 -19.49 -14.01 7.99
CA GLY A 224 -20.75 -14.12 8.75
C GLY A 224 -20.84 -13.10 9.91
N TYR A 225 -19.76 -12.91 10.67
CA TYR A 225 -19.71 -11.96 11.78
C TYR A 225 -19.67 -10.49 11.32
N LEU A 226 -18.99 -10.18 10.21
CA LEU A 226 -18.98 -8.86 9.59
C LEU A 226 -20.34 -8.54 8.95
N GLN A 227 -21.02 -9.53 8.38
CA GLN A 227 -22.37 -9.36 7.85
C GLN A 227 -23.39 -9.13 8.97
N PHE A 228 -23.29 -9.89 10.07
CA PHE A 228 -24.10 -9.68 11.27
C PHE A 228 -23.83 -8.31 11.93
N ARG A 229 -22.55 -7.90 12.03
CA ARG A 229 -22.20 -6.56 12.52
C ARG A 229 -22.61 -5.45 11.57
N ALA A 230 -22.58 -5.68 10.25
CA ALA A 230 -23.04 -4.70 9.28
C ALA A 230 -24.54 -4.44 9.44
N GLU A 231 -25.35 -5.47 9.67
CA GLU A 231 -26.77 -5.31 9.98
C GLU A 231 -27.00 -4.57 11.31
N GLU A 232 -26.21 -4.90 12.35
CA GLU A 232 -26.33 -4.24 13.66
C GLU A 232 -25.92 -2.76 13.61
N VAL A 233 -24.83 -2.44 12.90
CA VAL A 233 -24.37 -1.06 12.68
C VAL A 233 -25.33 -0.30 11.77
N GLN A 234 -25.94 -0.94 10.78
CA GLN A 234 -26.95 -0.31 9.93
C GLN A 234 -28.23 -0.01 10.73
N LYS A 235 -28.64 -0.91 11.62
CA LYS A 235 -29.76 -0.70 12.53
C LYS A 235 -29.48 0.42 13.54
N LEU A 236 -28.29 0.43 14.13
CA LEU A 236 -27.86 1.48 15.05
C LEU A 236 -27.70 2.83 14.34
N SER A 237 -27.21 2.84 13.10
CA SER A 237 -27.12 4.04 12.28
C SER A 237 -28.50 4.57 11.90
N ASN A 238 -29.46 3.70 11.59
CA ASN A 238 -30.83 4.10 11.31
C ASN A 238 -31.50 4.71 12.55
N ASP A 239 -31.33 4.10 13.73
CA ASP A 239 -31.83 4.64 14.99
C ASP A 239 -31.19 6.01 15.33
N ILE A 240 -29.88 6.17 15.09
CA ILE A 240 -29.18 7.44 15.30
C ILE A 240 -29.66 8.50 14.31
N ILE A 241 -29.84 8.15 13.04
CA ILE A 241 -30.36 9.06 12.02
C ILE A 241 -31.80 9.47 12.35
N GLU A 242 -32.64 8.53 12.78
CA GLU A 242 -34.02 8.81 13.17
C GLU A 242 -34.08 9.71 14.42
N LYS A 243 -33.32 9.37 15.47
CA LYS A 243 -33.25 10.15 16.70
C LYS A 243 -32.66 11.54 16.46
N SER A 244 -31.61 11.64 15.65
CA SER A 244 -31.01 12.92 15.27
C SER A 244 -31.96 13.76 14.41
N SER A 245 -32.69 13.15 13.48
CA SER A 245 -33.71 13.82 12.67
C SER A 245 -34.82 14.40 13.54
N ASN A 246 -35.32 13.63 14.51
CA ASN A 246 -36.34 14.08 15.44
C ASN A 246 -35.86 15.24 16.34
N ASP A 247 -34.63 15.15 16.89
CA ASP A 247 -34.05 16.22 17.70
C ASP A 247 -33.81 17.50 16.89
N ILE A 248 -33.38 17.38 15.63
CA ILE A 248 -33.19 18.53 14.73
C ILE A 248 -34.53 19.17 14.38
N GLN A 249 -35.56 18.38 14.09
CA GLN A 249 -36.91 18.90 13.85
C GLN A 249 -37.47 19.59 15.09
N GLN A 250 -37.26 19.04 16.28
CA GLN A 250 -37.72 19.66 17.51
C GLN A 250 -36.98 20.97 17.79
N ARG A 251 -35.65 21.01 17.67
CA ARG A 251 -34.88 22.25 17.80
C ARG A 251 -35.26 23.30 16.76
N SER A 252 -35.53 22.88 15.53
CA SER A 252 -36.02 23.76 14.48
C SER A 252 -37.35 24.39 14.87
N ARG A 253 -38.32 23.59 15.35
CA ARG A 253 -39.61 24.10 15.83
C ARG A 253 -39.44 25.09 16.99
N GLU A 254 -38.63 24.74 17.99
CA GLU A 254 -38.37 25.62 19.14
C GLU A 254 -37.73 26.95 18.72
N MET A 255 -36.76 26.93 17.81
CA MET A 255 -36.16 28.16 17.26
C MET A 255 -37.18 28.99 16.48
N THR A 256 -38.06 28.33 15.71
CA THR A 256 -39.11 29.02 14.94
C THR A 256 -40.10 29.71 15.88
N THR A 257 -40.52 29.05 16.96
CA THR A 257 -41.40 29.65 17.99
C THR A 257 -40.71 30.81 18.71
N LYS A 258 -39.43 30.68 19.07
CA LYS A 258 -38.67 31.79 19.68
C LYS A 258 -38.55 32.98 18.73
N ALA A 259 -38.27 32.74 17.46
CA ALA A 259 -38.20 33.79 16.46
C ALA A 259 -39.55 34.50 16.30
N GLN A 260 -40.66 33.75 16.26
CA GLN A 260 -42.00 34.31 16.18
C GLN A 260 -42.32 35.19 17.40
N ASN A 261 -42.01 34.72 18.61
CA ASN A 261 -42.22 35.49 19.83
C ASN A 261 -41.42 36.80 19.84
N LEU A 262 -40.17 36.79 19.32
CA LEU A 262 -39.35 38.01 19.20
C LEU A 262 -39.95 38.98 18.16
N VAL A 263 -40.48 38.47 17.05
CA VAL A 263 -41.18 39.29 16.05
C VAL A 263 -42.43 39.94 16.64
N ASP A 264 -43.22 39.19 17.40
CA ASP A 264 -44.43 39.72 18.06
C ASP A 264 -44.08 40.75 19.14
N GLN A 265 -43.00 40.53 19.90
CA GLN A 265 -42.48 41.51 20.85
C GLN A 265 -41.98 42.79 20.17
N ALA A 266 -41.30 42.66 19.02
CA ALA A 266 -40.87 43.80 18.23
C ALA A 266 -42.08 44.57 17.68
N LYS A 267 -43.09 43.86 17.16
CA LYS A 267 -44.33 44.44 16.64
C LYS A 267 -45.06 45.25 17.69
N THR A 268 -45.29 44.67 18.88
CA THR A 268 -45.94 45.38 19.99
C THR A 268 -45.14 46.60 20.46
N THR A 269 -43.81 46.53 20.44
CA THR A 269 -42.94 47.67 20.76
C THR A 269 -43.08 48.79 19.72
N VAL A 270 -43.16 48.45 18.42
CA VAL A 270 -43.37 49.41 17.34
C VAL A 270 -44.76 50.03 17.44
N GLU A 271 -45.81 49.23 17.63
CA GLU A 271 -47.19 49.73 17.80
C GLU A 271 -47.31 50.69 18.98
N LYS A 272 -46.65 50.39 20.12
CA LYS A 272 -46.60 51.28 21.27
C LYS A 272 -45.92 52.61 20.95
N ARG A 273 -44.77 52.57 20.26
CA ARG A 273 -44.05 53.79 19.84
C ARG A 273 -44.87 54.63 18.85
N VAL A 274 -45.55 53.99 17.91
CA VAL A 274 -46.43 54.65 16.95
C VAL A 274 -47.62 55.31 17.65
N ALA A 275 -48.24 54.64 18.63
CA ALA A 275 -49.32 55.20 19.43
C ALA A 275 -48.86 56.43 20.22
N THR A 276 -47.71 56.35 20.91
CA THR A 276 -47.13 57.49 21.64
C THR A 276 -46.79 58.66 20.72
N ALA A 277 -46.19 58.40 19.56
CA ALA A 277 -45.90 59.46 18.59
C ALA A 277 -47.18 60.11 18.04
N ARG A 278 -48.24 59.33 17.84
CA ARG A 278 -49.55 59.85 17.39
C ARG A 278 -50.19 60.74 18.45
N GLU A 279 -50.15 60.34 19.72
CA GLU A 279 -50.60 61.18 20.84
C GLU A 279 -49.79 62.49 20.95
N GLU A 280 -48.48 62.43 20.74
CA GLU A 280 -47.62 63.62 20.77
C GLU A 280 -47.90 64.57 19.61
N VAL A 281 -48.12 64.05 18.40
CA VAL A 281 -48.54 64.83 17.23
C VAL A 281 -49.91 65.47 17.47
N ASP A 282 -50.87 64.74 18.01
CA ASP A 282 -52.19 65.28 18.34
C ASP A 282 -52.11 66.37 19.43
N ARG A 283 -51.23 66.19 20.43
CA ARG A 283 -50.95 67.20 21.46
C ARG A 283 -50.31 68.45 20.87
N MET A 284 -49.31 68.32 20.00
CA MET A 284 -48.72 69.47 19.29
C MET A 284 -49.74 70.18 18.41
N ARG A 285 -50.64 69.44 17.75
CA ARG A 285 -51.73 69.99 16.94
C ARG A 285 -52.73 70.79 17.78
N GLN A 286 -53.03 70.36 19.02
CA GLN A 286 -53.83 71.13 19.95
C GLN A 286 -53.13 72.43 20.40
N MET A 287 -51.82 72.37 20.65
CA MET A 287 -51.02 73.55 21.06
C MET A 287 -50.81 74.56 19.93
N MET A 288 -50.73 74.11 18.68
CA MET A 288 -50.62 74.97 17.50
C MET A 288 -51.97 75.44 16.95
N ARG A 289 -53.09 75.10 17.62
CA ARG A 289 -54.41 75.66 17.27
C ARG A 289 -54.43 77.12 17.73
N PRO A 290 -54.30 78.11 16.83
CA PRO A 290 -54.17 79.51 17.23
C PRO A 290 -55.54 80.01 17.71
N GLY A 291 -55.60 80.52 18.93
CA GLY A 291 -56.63 81.46 19.37
C GLY A 291 -58.03 80.89 19.62
N GLY A 292 -58.38 80.77 20.89
CA GLY A 292 -59.75 80.48 21.34
C GLY A 292 -59.91 80.72 22.84
N TYR A 293 -59.92 81.99 23.20
CA TYR A 293 -60.11 82.57 24.53
C TYR A 293 -61.41 82.10 25.23
N TYR A 294 -61.40 82.20 26.57
CA TYR A 294 -62.48 82.27 27.58
C TYR A 294 -62.95 81.04 28.39
N GLY A 295 -62.83 81.21 29.71
CA GLY A 295 -63.75 80.73 30.77
C GLY A 295 -63.42 79.34 31.29
N GLY A 296 -62.89 79.12 32.50
CA GLY A 296 -63.25 79.73 33.78
C GLY A 296 -64.24 78.83 34.50
N ALA A 297 -63.78 78.02 35.47
CA ALA A 297 -64.54 77.61 36.64
C ALA A 297 -63.68 76.71 37.55
N LEU A 298 -63.70 77.05 38.84
CA LEU A 298 -63.13 76.31 39.95
C LEU A 298 -63.72 74.90 40.06
N SER A 299 -62.90 73.90 40.44
CA SER A 299 -63.38 72.84 41.34
C SER A 299 -62.23 72.15 42.08
N THR A 300 -62.58 71.75 43.29
CA THR A 300 -61.79 71.47 44.48
C THR A 300 -61.21 70.05 44.60
N LYS A 301 -60.02 69.98 45.21
CA LYS A 301 -59.52 69.04 46.24
C LYS A 301 -60.29 67.73 46.50
N ALA A 302 -59.55 66.61 46.44
CA ALA A 302 -59.49 65.49 47.39
C ALA A 302 -58.30 64.58 46.95
N ILE A 303 -57.18 64.43 47.65
CA ILE A 303 -56.87 63.72 48.91
C ILE A 303 -57.60 62.38 49.06
N THR A 304 -56.93 61.30 48.66
CA THR A 304 -56.84 59.95 49.27
C THR A 304 -55.56 59.33 48.67
N GLY A 305 -54.61 58.69 49.36
CA GLY A 305 -54.60 57.98 50.64
C GLY A 305 -54.66 56.46 50.38
N THR A 306 -53.73 55.70 50.99
CA THR A 306 -53.63 54.22 51.07
C THR A 306 -53.09 53.48 49.84
N ASP A 307 -52.24 52.46 49.93
CA ASP A 307 -51.37 51.87 50.98
C ASP A 307 -50.30 51.04 50.26
#